data_AF-A0A3D3PHI1-F1
#
_entry.id   AF-A0A3D3PHI1-F1
#
_cell.length_a   1.000
_cell.length_b   1.000
_cell.length_c   1.000
_cell.angle_alpha   90.00
_cell.angle_beta   90.00
_cell.angle_gamma   90.00
#
_symmetry.space_group_name_H-M   'P 1'
#
loop_
_entity.id
_entity.type
_entity.pdbx_description
1 polymer ?
#
loop_
_entity_poly.entity_id
_entity_poly.type
_entity_poly.pdbx_seq_one_letter_code
_entity_poly.pdbx_strand_id
1 'polypeptide(L)'
;MKQNTYLQTILYCFSILDLDKLQFYLKEEYTYQDTTKEIFLNKIKDIFEAHKNSGDTALLIYEGVCGHEKCGNCGKSGYRFIGNKSRNYFDLLYIITDDDIKDIFQCREFQTHLDSGELKNDAFIHIDLDDEVTFNKTPEYWAKVYSATAAYSEMITTPPRQIDFEELSYWVDKHSVSDASIGNYNIFKPGMKWSPFSKLYADLKETRLYISNHLNEFRQANYLITQIETEQNLIDWVLKYEAIYEEASVDLLYSFRKEGENYILNEQKLILVTGDEFFQTLTFIEFYQKQNIRSSRNIISPPTQI
;
A
#
# COMPACT_ATOMS: atom_id res chain seq x y z
N MET A 1 42.50 8.88 6.70
CA MET A 1 41.31 8.97 7.55
C MET A 1 41.27 7.72 8.41
N LYS A 2 41.07 7.84 9.74
CA LYS A 2 40.77 6.67 10.56
C LYS A 2 39.47 6.06 10.03
N GLN A 3 39.50 4.81 9.58
CA GLN A 3 38.30 4.08 9.25
C GLN A 3 37.46 3.97 10.52
N ASN A 4 36.23 4.45 10.49
CA ASN A 4 35.29 4.24 11.58
C ASN A 4 34.91 2.75 11.60
N THR A 5 35.61 2.00 12.45
CA THR A 5 35.44 0.54 12.58
C THR A 5 34.01 0.15 12.97
N TYR A 6 33.30 1.02 13.69
CA TYR A 6 31.91 0.78 14.08
C TYR A 6 30.97 0.89 12.87
N LEU A 7 31.07 1.97 12.08
CA LEU A 7 30.30 2.10 10.83
C LEU A 7 30.57 0.92 9.88
N GLN A 8 31.83 0.54 9.70
CA GLN A 8 32.17 -0.61 8.86
C GLN A 8 31.56 -1.92 9.36
N THR A 9 31.49 -2.10 10.68
CA THR A 9 30.84 -3.26 11.28
C THR A 9 29.34 -3.26 10.98
N ILE A 10 28.66 -2.12 11.13
CA ILE A 10 27.23 -2.00 10.81
C ILE A 10 26.98 -2.25 9.32
N LEU A 11 27.76 -1.63 8.42
CA LEU A 11 27.66 -1.85 6.98
C LEU A 11 27.89 -3.31 6.61
N TYR A 12 28.85 -3.97 7.24
CA TYR A 12 29.08 -5.40 7.04
C TYR A 12 27.85 -6.23 7.47
N CYS A 13 27.24 -5.93 8.62
CA CYS A 13 26.04 -6.65 9.06
C CYS A 13 24.88 -6.50 8.05
N PHE A 14 24.67 -5.31 7.49
CA PHE A 14 23.74 -5.11 6.37
C PHE A 14 24.14 -5.93 5.13
N SER A 15 25.42 -5.91 4.74
CA SER A 15 25.88 -6.62 3.53
C SER A 15 25.65 -8.14 3.59
N ILE A 16 25.65 -8.73 4.77
CA ILE A 16 25.40 -10.17 4.97
C ILE A 16 24.00 -10.48 5.53
N LEU A 17 23.10 -9.49 5.59
CA LEU A 17 21.71 -9.66 6.05
C LEU A 17 21.61 -10.25 7.48
N ASP A 18 22.52 -9.83 8.37
CA ASP A 18 22.69 -10.36 9.73
C ASP A 18 22.02 -9.43 10.76
N LEU A 19 20.74 -9.69 11.01
CA LEU A 19 19.91 -8.92 11.93
C LEU A 19 20.38 -9.05 13.38
N ASP A 20 20.83 -10.24 13.80
CA ASP A 20 21.25 -10.49 15.18
C ASP A 20 22.48 -9.66 15.54
N LYS A 21 23.44 -9.52 14.61
CA LYS A 21 24.57 -8.62 14.80
C LYS A 21 24.15 -7.15 14.79
N LEU A 22 23.21 -6.74 13.95
CA LEU A 22 22.68 -5.37 14.01
C LEU A 22 22.05 -5.08 15.37
N GLN A 23 21.25 -6.00 15.91
CA GLN A 23 20.65 -5.91 17.25
C GLN A 23 21.72 -5.76 18.35
N PHE A 24 22.83 -6.50 18.22
CA PHE A 24 23.94 -6.46 19.17
C PHE A 24 24.74 -5.15 19.12
N TYR A 25 25.04 -4.65 17.91
CA TYR A 25 25.92 -3.50 17.74
C TYR A 25 25.22 -2.14 17.85
N LEU A 26 23.95 -2.03 17.41
CA LEU A 26 23.19 -0.79 17.53
C LEU A 26 22.84 -0.48 18.98
N LYS A 27 22.99 0.78 19.37
CA LYS A 27 22.84 1.25 20.74
C LYS A 27 21.36 1.47 21.07
N GLU A 28 20.99 1.20 22.32
CA GLU A 28 19.59 1.28 22.77
C GLU A 28 19.16 2.74 23.02
N GLU A 29 20.09 3.60 23.40
CA GLU A 29 19.85 5.00 23.75
C GLU A 29 19.57 5.92 22.55
N TYR A 30 19.67 5.41 21.32
CA TYR A 30 19.47 6.19 20.09
C TYR A 30 18.19 5.82 19.36
N THR A 31 17.78 6.73 18.48
CA THR A 31 16.69 6.52 17.54
C THR A 31 17.23 6.04 16.21
N TYR A 32 16.37 5.33 15.48
CA TYR A 32 16.64 4.91 14.12
C TYR A 32 15.40 5.17 13.29
N GLN A 33 15.45 6.18 12.43
CA GLN A 33 14.29 6.72 11.71
C GLN A 33 13.19 7.20 12.68
N ASP A 34 13.60 7.99 13.67
CA ASP A 34 12.75 8.59 14.70
C ASP A 34 11.98 7.58 15.60
N THR A 35 12.25 6.28 15.47
CA THR A 35 11.67 5.22 16.30
C THR A 35 12.73 4.51 17.15
N THR A 36 12.29 3.57 17.99
CA THR A 36 13.18 2.75 18.83
C THR A 36 13.97 1.75 17.97
N LYS A 37 15.11 1.31 18.49
CA LYS A 37 15.92 0.26 17.86
C LYS A 37 15.10 -0.99 17.55
N GLU A 38 14.25 -1.43 18.48
CA GLU A 38 13.41 -2.61 18.32
C GLU A 38 12.47 -2.49 17.11
N ILE A 39 11.73 -1.38 16.99
CA ILE A 39 10.79 -1.18 15.88
C ILE A 39 11.55 -1.07 14.56
N PHE A 40 12.63 -0.29 14.53
CA PHE A 40 13.46 -0.15 13.33
C PHE A 40 13.99 -1.50 12.84
N LEU A 41 14.55 -2.32 13.75
CA LEU A 41 15.09 -3.63 13.39
C LEU A 41 14.01 -4.62 12.95
N ASN A 42 12.79 -4.54 13.49
CA ASN A 42 11.67 -5.31 12.95
C ASN A 42 11.37 -4.95 11.49
N LYS A 43 11.43 -3.66 11.10
CA LYS A 43 11.27 -3.27 9.69
C LYS A 43 12.44 -3.72 8.81
N ILE A 44 13.68 -3.65 9.32
CA ILE A 44 14.86 -4.18 8.62
C ILE A 44 14.75 -5.69 8.42
N LYS A 45 14.21 -6.42 9.39
CA LYS A 45 13.96 -7.86 9.29
C LYS A 45 13.08 -8.18 8.09
N ASP A 46 11.95 -7.49 7.94
CA ASP A 46 11.02 -7.70 6.81
C ASP A 46 11.72 -7.47 5.46
N ILE A 47 12.55 -6.41 5.37
CA ILE A 47 13.36 -6.12 4.18
C ILE A 47 14.37 -7.25 3.92
N PHE A 48 15.07 -7.74 4.95
CA PHE A 48 16.04 -8.84 4.81
C PHE A 48 15.36 -10.13 4.37
N GLU A 49 14.18 -10.44 4.90
CA GLU A 49 13.40 -11.61 4.50
C GLU A 49 12.93 -11.47 3.03
N ALA A 50 12.48 -10.29 2.60
CA ALA A 50 12.11 -10.05 1.20
C ALA A 50 13.29 -10.24 0.23
N HIS A 51 14.48 -9.78 0.60
CA HIS A 51 15.71 -10.03 -0.17
C HIS A 51 16.07 -11.52 -0.24
N LYS A 52 16.04 -12.22 0.91
CA LYS A 52 16.29 -13.67 0.97
C LYS A 52 15.29 -14.46 0.13
N ASN A 53 14.00 -14.09 0.19
CA ASN A 53 12.93 -14.69 -0.62
C ASN A 53 13.10 -14.41 -2.12
N SER A 54 13.74 -13.30 -2.46
CA SER A 54 14.13 -12.96 -3.85
C SER A 54 15.43 -13.63 -4.29
N GLY A 55 16.04 -14.48 -3.45
CA GLY A 55 17.23 -15.26 -3.73
C GLY A 55 18.56 -14.56 -3.41
N ASP A 56 18.53 -13.37 -2.82
CA ASP A 56 19.74 -12.64 -2.43
C ASP A 56 20.43 -13.31 -1.24
N THR A 57 21.76 -13.34 -1.30
CA THR A 57 22.61 -13.88 -0.22
C THR A 57 23.52 -12.81 0.39
N ALA A 58 23.61 -11.66 -0.27
CA ALA A 58 24.38 -10.51 0.18
C ALA A 58 23.83 -9.23 -0.46
N LEU A 59 24.13 -8.09 0.15
CA LEU A 59 23.86 -6.76 -0.40
C LEU A 59 25.17 -6.10 -0.84
N LEU A 60 25.19 -5.63 -2.08
CA LEU A 60 26.24 -4.77 -2.62
C LEU A 60 26.04 -3.36 -2.05
N ILE A 61 27.11 -2.73 -1.59
CA ILE A 61 27.06 -1.42 -0.92
C ILE A 61 27.69 -0.37 -1.81
N TYR A 62 26.96 0.72 -2.04
CA TYR A 62 27.42 1.87 -2.81
C TYR A 62 27.28 3.14 -1.96
N GLU A 63 28.38 3.87 -1.79
CA GLU A 63 28.37 5.16 -1.11
C GLU A 63 27.70 6.23 -1.97
N GLY A 64 27.06 7.18 -1.30
CA GLY A 64 26.39 8.29 -1.93
C GLY A 64 25.87 9.31 -0.93
N VAL A 65 25.00 10.19 -1.41
CA VAL A 65 24.40 11.28 -0.65
C VAL A 65 22.94 11.47 -1.01
N CYS A 66 22.19 12.18 -0.17
CA CYS A 66 20.89 12.71 -0.57
C CYS A 66 21.06 13.77 -1.68
N GLY A 67 20.43 13.55 -2.83
CA GLY A 67 20.54 14.42 -4.01
C GLY A 67 19.45 15.47 -4.16
N HIS A 68 18.46 15.53 -3.26
CA HIS A 68 17.35 16.48 -3.41
C HIS A 68 17.66 17.83 -2.74
N GLU A 69 17.81 18.88 -3.55
CA GLU A 69 18.23 20.22 -3.10
C GLU A 69 17.35 20.84 -2.00
N LYS A 70 16.05 20.52 -1.97
CA LYS A 70 15.08 21.06 -0.99
C LYS A 70 14.86 20.14 0.22
N CYS A 71 15.58 19.01 0.29
CA CYS A 71 15.46 18.10 1.41
C CYS A 71 16.32 18.62 2.58
N GLY A 72 15.79 18.60 3.82
CA GLY A 72 16.58 18.91 5.02
C GLY A 72 17.78 17.96 5.24
N ASN A 73 17.83 16.87 4.47
CA ASN A 73 18.92 15.91 4.46
C ASN A 73 19.85 16.05 3.23
N CYS A 74 19.65 17.06 2.38
CA CYS A 74 20.47 17.30 1.20
C CYS A 74 21.98 17.26 1.54
N GLY A 75 22.75 16.50 0.76
CA GLY A 75 24.19 16.34 0.96
C GLY A 75 24.61 15.48 2.15
N LYS A 76 23.69 14.98 2.99
CA LYS A 76 24.03 13.99 4.02
C LYS A 76 24.47 12.69 3.36
N SER A 77 25.53 12.09 3.88
CA SER A 77 26.10 10.85 3.38
C SER A 77 25.30 9.63 3.80
N GLY A 78 25.36 8.60 2.97
CA GLY A 78 24.77 7.31 3.25
C GLY A 78 25.21 6.24 2.28
N TYR A 79 24.41 5.17 2.23
CA TYR A 79 24.71 3.99 1.45
C TYR A 79 23.45 3.42 0.80
N ARG A 80 23.60 3.04 -0.47
CA ARG A 80 22.66 2.20 -1.20
C ARG A 80 23.03 0.74 -1.03
N PHE A 81 22.05 -0.08 -0.68
CA PHE A 81 22.18 -1.52 -0.52
C PHE A 81 21.41 -2.22 -1.64
N ILE A 82 22.07 -3.07 -2.43
CA ILE A 82 21.48 -3.72 -3.61
C ILE A 82 21.59 -5.24 -3.48
N GLY A 83 20.47 -5.94 -3.63
CA GLY A 83 20.44 -7.40 -3.69
C GLY A 83 21.34 -7.95 -4.79
N ASN A 84 22.25 -8.87 -4.44
CA ASN A 84 23.24 -9.42 -5.36
C ASN A 84 22.65 -10.23 -6.54
N LYS A 85 21.39 -10.67 -6.45
CA LYS A 85 20.68 -11.35 -7.54
C LYS A 85 19.41 -10.63 -7.97
N SER A 86 18.58 -10.24 -7.00
CA SER A 86 17.28 -9.62 -7.29
C SER A 86 17.45 -8.25 -7.91
N ARG A 87 18.50 -7.51 -7.51
CA ARG A 87 18.73 -6.09 -7.81
C ARG A 87 17.68 -5.16 -7.20
N ASN A 88 16.85 -5.67 -6.28
CA ASN A 88 16.05 -4.83 -5.38
C ASN A 88 17.00 -4.04 -4.48
N TYR A 89 16.57 -2.88 -3.98
CA TYR A 89 17.47 -2.00 -3.24
C TYR A 89 16.75 -1.17 -2.18
N PHE A 90 17.53 -0.61 -1.26
CA PHE A 90 17.09 0.44 -0.34
C PHE A 90 18.27 1.32 0.03
N ASP A 91 17.97 2.56 0.44
CA ASP A 91 18.96 3.61 0.62
C ASP A 91 18.85 4.20 2.03
N LEU A 92 19.95 4.21 2.77
CA LEU A 92 19.99 4.68 4.15
C LEU A 92 21.02 5.80 4.32
N LEU A 93 20.61 6.86 5.00
CA LEU A 93 21.48 7.93 5.50
C LEU A 93 21.87 7.66 6.93
N TYR A 94 23.07 8.11 7.31
CA TYR A 94 23.64 7.89 8.64
C TYR A 94 23.97 9.22 9.29
N ILE A 95 23.48 9.44 10.51
CA ILE A 95 23.90 10.58 11.34
C ILE A 95 25.01 10.10 12.25
N ILE A 96 26.23 10.57 11.97
CA ILE A 96 27.42 10.18 12.71
C ILE A 96 27.91 11.38 13.52
N THR A 97 28.16 11.17 14.82
CA THR A 97 28.73 12.18 15.72
C THR A 97 29.68 11.49 16.68
N ASP A 98 30.89 12.02 16.83
CA ASP A 98 31.96 11.44 17.68
C ASP A 98 32.22 9.95 17.38
N ASP A 99 32.31 9.61 16.09
CA ASP A 99 32.47 8.24 15.58
C ASP A 99 31.32 7.26 15.91
N ASP A 100 30.19 7.77 16.39
CA ASP A 100 29.02 6.96 16.75
C ASP A 100 27.83 7.20 15.81
N ILE A 101 27.03 6.19 15.57
CA ILE A 101 25.83 6.26 14.71
C ILE A 101 24.64 6.62 15.57
N LYS A 102 24.23 7.90 15.51
CA LYS A 102 23.13 8.46 16.28
C LYS A 102 21.76 8.20 15.67
N ASP A 103 21.72 8.01 14.35
CA ASP A 103 20.50 7.70 13.62
C ASP A 103 20.81 7.05 12.27
N ILE A 104 19.88 6.23 11.79
CA ILE A 104 19.85 5.62 10.47
C ILE A 104 18.43 5.78 9.92
N PHE A 105 18.27 6.43 8.77
CA PHE A 105 16.96 6.64 8.18
C PHE A 105 16.98 6.57 6.66
N GLN A 106 15.84 6.24 6.08
CA GLN A 106 15.71 6.06 4.64
C GLN A 106 15.75 7.38 3.85
N CYS A 107 16.33 7.32 2.65
CA CYS A 107 16.29 8.43 1.68
C CYS A 107 15.76 7.95 0.32
N ARG A 108 14.68 8.56 -0.16
CA ARG A 108 14.11 8.25 -1.50
C ARG A 108 14.85 8.92 -2.65
N GLU A 109 15.57 10.00 -2.35
CA GLU A 109 16.26 10.84 -3.33
C GLU A 109 17.77 10.60 -3.30
N PHE A 110 18.18 9.38 -2.96
CA PHE A 110 19.57 9.03 -2.78
C PHE A 110 20.29 8.84 -4.12
N GLN A 111 21.48 9.41 -4.22
CA GLN A 111 22.33 9.33 -5.39
C GLN A 111 23.68 8.72 -5.03
N THR A 112 24.08 7.68 -5.75
CA THR A 112 25.39 7.06 -5.61
C THR A 112 26.43 7.82 -6.41
N HIS A 113 27.68 7.83 -5.94
CA HIS A 113 28.79 8.46 -6.69
C HIS A 113 29.23 7.63 -7.90
N LEU A 114 28.92 6.33 -7.88
CA LEU A 114 29.25 5.38 -8.94
C LEU A 114 27.97 4.88 -9.59
N ASP A 115 28.08 4.51 -10.87
CA ASP A 115 27.03 3.77 -11.55
C ASP A 115 26.82 2.44 -10.82
N SER A 116 25.58 2.22 -10.39
CA SER A 116 25.19 1.01 -9.68
C SER A 116 24.56 -0.02 -10.62
N GLY A 117 24.38 0.29 -11.90
CA GLY A 117 23.67 -0.51 -12.90
C GLY A 117 22.15 -0.45 -12.76
N GLU A 118 21.43 -1.26 -13.56
CA GLU A 118 19.96 -1.29 -13.53
C GLU A 118 19.43 -1.83 -12.20
N LEU A 119 18.53 -1.05 -11.57
CA LEU A 119 17.88 -1.38 -10.30
C LEU A 119 16.47 -1.92 -10.56
N LYS A 120 15.96 -2.75 -9.65
CA LYS A 120 14.56 -3.21 -9.66
C LYS A 120 13.74 -2.47 -8.61
N ASN A 121 13.12 -3.20 -7.69
CA ASN A 121 12.16 -2.62 -6.75
C ASN A 121 12.88 -1.96 -5.57
N ASP A 122 12.39 -0.81 -5.13
CA ASP A 122 12.80 -0.16 -3.91
C ASP A 122 12.07 -0.79 -2.70
N ALA A 123 12.82 -1.06 -1.63
CA ALA A 123 12.27 -1.50 -0.36
C ALA A 123 12.15 -0.29 0.59
N PHE A 124 11.01 -0.16 1.27
CA PHE A 124 10.70 0.99 2.12
C PHE A 124 10.56 0.60 3.59
N ILE A 125 11.20 1.37 4.47
CA ILE A 125 11.04 1.33 5.92
C ILE A 125 9.86 2.23 6.26
N HIS A 126 8.68 1.63 6.44
CA HIS A 126 7.50 2.34 6.88
C HIS A 126 7.42 2.37 8.42
N ILE A 127 7.58 3.56 8.99
CA ILE A 127 7.34 3.87 10.40
C ILE A 127 6.01 4.61 10.49
N ASP A 128 5.06 4.07 11.26
CA ASP A 128 3.84 4.78 11.57
C ASP A 128 4.16 5.94 12.52
N LEU A 129 3.41 7.04 12.45
CA LEU A 129 3.62 8.20 13.31
C LEU A 129 3.55 7.83 14.79
N ASP A 130 2.70 6.86 15.15
CA ASP A 130 2.59 6.37 16.52
C ASP A 130 3.68 5.37 16.92
N ASP A 131 4.59 4.99 16.03
CA ASP A 131 5.81 4.26 16.35
C ASP A 131 6.99 5.19 16.67
N GLU A 132 6.90 6.50 16.38
CA GLU A 132 7.94 7.47 16.74
C GLU A 132 8.11 7.59 18.26
N VAL A 133 9.34 7.82 18.72
CA VAL A 133 9.64 7.97 20.15
C VAL A 133 9.01 9.22 20.76
N THR A 134 8.71 10.22 19.92
CA THR A 134 8.12 11.50 20.34
C THR A 134 6.60 11.42 20.48
N PHE A 135 5.96 10.34 19.98
CA PHE A 135 4.51 10.21 19.98
C PHE A 135 3.97 9.85 21.36
N ASN A 136 3.06 10.66 21.88
CA ASN A 136 2.43 10.44 23.18
C ASN A 136 1.24 9.45 23.10
N LYS A 137 1.46 8.22 23.57
CA LYS A 137 0.47 7.13 23.54
C LYS A 137 -0.47 7.18 24.77
N THR A 138 -1.50 8.01 24.72
CA THR A 138 -2.48 8.14 25.81
C THR A 138 -3.42 6.93 25.94
N PRO A 139 -4.14 6.74 27.05
CA PRO A 139 -5.18 5.71 27.16
C PRO A 139 -6.25 5.80 26.07
N GLU A 140 -6.66 7.01 25.69
CA GLU A 140 -7.64 7.24 24.61
C GLU A 140 -7.09 6.80 23.24
N TYR A 141 -5.80 7.03 22.98
CA TYR A 141 -5.13 6.51 21.79
C TYR A 141 -5.20 4.98 21.75
N TRP A 142 -4.85 4.31 22.86
CA TRP A 142 -4.90 2.85 22.92
C TRP A 142 -6.32 2.29 22.76
N ALA A 143 -7.33 2.96 23.31
CA ALA A 143 -8.73 2.57 23.10
C ALA A 143 -9.11 2.57 21.61
N LYS A 144 -8.65 3.56 20.84
CA LYS A 144 -8.87 3.61 19.38
C LYS A 144 -8.12 2.48 18.66
N VAL A 145 -6.85 2.25 19.01
CA VAL A 145 -6.04 1.18 18.42
C VAL A 145 -6.69 -0.18 18.65
N TYR A 146 -7.12 -0.47 19.88
CA TYR A 146 -7.75 -1.76 20.19
C TYR A 146 -9.09 -1.93 19.47
N SER A 147 -9.91 -0.88 19.42
CA SER A 147 -11.18 -0.92 18.68
C SER A 147 -10.97 -1.18 17.19
N ALA A 148 -10.05 -0.44 16.57
CA ALA A 148 -9.68 -0.59 15.16
C ALA A 148 -9.11 -1.98 14.84
N THR A 149 -8.20 -2.47 15.69
CA THR A 149 -7.55 -3.78 15.51
C THR A 149 -8.55 -4.92 15.63
N ALA A 150 -9.46 -4.84 16.60
CA ALA A 150 -10.53 -5.81 16.76
C ALA A 150 -11.46 -5.80 15.53
N ALA A 151 -11.92 -4.63 15.10
CA ALA A 151 -12.78 -4.48 13.94
C ALA A 151 -12.13 -5.01 12.65
N TYR A 152 -10.85 -4.70 12.42
CA TYR A 152 -10.08 -5.18 11.28
C TYR A 152 -9.98 -6.71 11.28
N SER A 153 -9.71 -7.31 12.44
CA SER A 153 -9.57 -8.76 12.61
C SER A 153 -10.89 -9.52 12.41
N GLU A 154 -12.05 -8.87 12.52
CA GLU A 154 -13.36 -9.48 12.20
C GLU A 154 -13.53 -9.75 10.69
N MET A 155 -12.87 -8.94 9.85
CA MET A 155 -12.95 -9.03 8.39
C MET A 155 -11.76 -9.79 7.79
N ILE A 156 -10.56 -9.49 8.29
CA ILE A 156 -9.32 -10.02 7.72
C ILE A 156 -8.95 -11.30 8.47
N THR A 157 -9.24 -12.43 7.83
CA THR A 157 -9.07 -13.78 8.40
C THR A 157 -8.22 -14.66 7.49
N THR A 158 -7.68 -15.75 8.04
CA THR A 158 -6.96 -16.79 7.28
C THR A 158 -7.55 -18.15 7.63
N PRO A 159 -8.23 -18.84 6.69
CA PRO A 159 -8.47 -18.45 5.29
C PRO A 159 -9.40 -17.23 5.15
N PRO A 160 -9.39 -16.53 3.99
CA PRO A 160 -10.26 -15.38 3.75
C PRO A 160 -11.74 -15.68 3.99
N ARG A 161 -12.43 -14.78 4.69
CA ARG A 161 -13.86 -14.87 4.95
C ARG A 161 -14.66 -14.50 3.71
N GLN A 162 -15.78 -15.19 3.52
CA GLN A 162 -16.81 -14.83 2.55
C GLN A 162 -17.91 -14.01 3.23
N ILE A 163 -18.27 -12.87 2.65
CA ILE A 163 -19.30 -11.96 3.15
C ILE A 163 -20.30 -11.63 2.03
N ASP A 164 -21.55 -11.40 2.39
CA ASP A 164 -22.55 -10.83 1.49
C ASP A 164 -22.79 -9.34 1.78
N PHE A 165 -23.73 -8.74 1.06
CA PHE A 165 -24.01 -7.30 1.18
C PHE A 165 -24.64 -6.92 2.52
N GLU A 166 -25.45 -7.80 3.11
CA GLU A 166 -26.06 -7.58 4.42
C GLU A 166 -24.99 -7.61 5.51
N GLU A 167 -24.09 -8.59 5.46
CA GLU A 167 -23.00 -8.71 6.41
C GLU A 167 -22.01 -7.54 6.32
N LEU A 168 -21.65 -7.11 5.09
CA LEU A 168 -20.87 -5.89 4.88
C LEU A 168 -21.57 -4.69 5.51
N SER A 169 -22.86 -4.52 5.23
CA SER A 169 -23.64 -3.38 5.72
C SER A 169 -23.70 -3.34 7.24
N TYR A 170 -23.93 -4.50 7.87
CA TYR A 170 -23.90 -4.66 9.32
C TYR A 170 -22.54 -4.29 9.91
N TRP A 171 -21.44 -4.75 9.31
CA TRP A 171 -20.09 -4.44 9.81
C TRP A 171 -19.80 -2.94 9.73
N VAL A 172 -20.18 -2.27 8.64
CA VAL A 172 -20.02 -0.81 8.50
C VAL A 172 -20.84 -0.08 9.56
N ASP A 173 -22.08 -0.50 9.83
CA ASP A 173 -22.90 0.13 10.87
C ASP A 173 -22.33 -0.08 12.27
N LYS A 174 -21.93 -1.32 12.58
CA LYS A 174 -21.35 -1.72 13.88
C LYS A 174 -20.13 -0.88 14.24
N HIS A 175 -19.25 -0.60 13.28
CA HIS A 175 -17.98 0.08 13.52
C HIS A 175 -17.97 1.58 13.18
N SER A 176 -19.13 2.16 12.88
CA SER A 176 -19.28 3.58 12.57
C SER A 176 -18.80 4.54 13.65
N VAL A 177 -19.03 4.19 14.93
CA VAL A 177 -18.54 4.97 16.07
C VAL A 177 -17.01 4.92 16.16
N SER A 178 -16.41 3.75 15.88
CA SER A 178 -14.95 3.58 15.86
C SER A 178 -14.32 4.47 14.79
N ASP A 179 -14.85 4.43 13.56
CA ASP A 179 -14.43 5.32 12.45
C ASP A 179 -14.55 6.80 12.83
N ALA A 180 -15.71 7.22 13.34
CA ALA A 180 -15.93 8.60 13.77
C ALA A 180 -14.95 9.06 14.85
N SER A 181 -14.57 8.16 15.79
CA SER A 181 -13.64 8.47 16.88
C SER A 181 -12.18 8.64 16.41
N ILE A 182 -11.78 7.92 15.35
CA ILE A 182 -10.46 7.98 14.75
C ILE A 182 -10.36 9.20 13.83
N GLY A 183 -11.45 9.50 13.13
CA GLY A 183 -11.51 10.48 12.05
C GLY A 183 -11.30 9.78 10.72
N ASN A 184 -12.12 10.15 9.73
CA ASN A 184 -12.15 9.55 8.39
C ASN A 184 -10.74 9.31 7.82
N TYR A 185 -10.60 8.20 7.09
CA TYR A 185 -9.38 7.88 6.35
C TYR A 185 -8.95 9.03 5.43
N ASN A 186 -7.66 9.29 5.41
CA ASN A 186 -7.05 10.29 4.54
C ASN A 186 -5.65 9.80 4.17
N ILE A 187 -5.46 9.48 2.88
CA ILE A 187 -4.20 8.96 2.34
C ILE A 187 -3.02 9.93 2.49
N PHE A 188 -3.28 11.23 2.68
CA PHE A 188 -2.26 12.26 2.89
C PHE A 188 -1.88 12.43 4.36
N LYS A 189 -2.57 11.76 5.30
CA LYS A 189 -2.17 11.74 6.70
C LYS A 189 -1.10 10.65 6.94
N PRO A 190 -0.20 10.85 7.91
CA PRO A 190 0.74 9.82 8.31
C PRO A 190 0.05 8.51 8.69
N GLY A 191 0.77 7.40 8.50
CA GLY A 191 0.36 6.08 8.98
C GLY A 191 0.21 6.06 10.50
N MET A 192 -0.73 5.24 10.97
CA MET A 192 -1.04 4.98 12.37
C MET A 192 -1.39 3.50 12.47
N LYS A 193 -1.29 2.91 13.67
CA LYS A 193 -1.67 1.50 13.87
C LYS A 193 -3.11 1.16 13.44
N TRP A 194 -4.03 2.13 13.45
CA TRP A 194 -5.41 1.94 12.97
C TRP A 194 -5.61 2.19 11.47
N SER A 195 -4.61 2.67 10.74
CA SER A 195 -4.74 2.98 9.30
C SER A 195 -5.25 1.80 8.46
N PRO A 196 -4.87 0.53 8.71
CA PRO A 196 -5.47 -0.62 8.01
C PRO A 196 -6.98 -0.71 8.17
N PHE A 197 -7.50 -0.47 9.39
CA PHE A 197 -8.93 -0.41 9.66
C PHE A 197 -9.58 0.78 8.94
N SER A 198 -9.01 1.98 9.09
CA SER A 198 -9.60 3.19 8.50
C SER A 198 -9.71 3.10 6.98
N LYS A 199 -8.69 2.57 6.30
CA LYS A 199 -8.73 2.33 4.86
C LYS A 199 -9.84 1.34 4.50
N LEU A 200 -9.82 0.15 5.11
CA LEU A 200 -10.82 -0.89 4.86
C LEU A 200 -12.25 -0.37 5.10
N TYR A 201 -12.46 0.35 6.20
CA TYR A 201 -13.76 0.90 6.54
C TYR A 201 -14.25 1.93 5.52
N ALA A 202 -13.37 2.83 5.07
CA ALA A 202 -13.70 3.80 4.02
C ALA A 202 -14.10 3.10 2.71
N ASP A 203 -13.31 2.13 2.25
CA ASP A 203 -13.55 1.38 1.02
C ASP A 203 -14.91 0.63 1.08
N LEU A 204 -15.19 -0.05 2.21
CA LEU A 204 -16.44 -0.79 2.40
C LEU A 204 -17.65 0.14 2.54
N LYS A 205 -17.50 1.26 3.24
CA LYS A 205 -18.57 2.26 3.41
C LYS A 205 -18.96 2.89 2.08
N GLU A 206 -17.98 3.21 1.25
CA GLU A 206 -18.21 3.73 -0.10
C GLU A 206 -18.84 2.68 -1.01
N THR A 207 -18.31 1.45 -1.01
CA THR A 207 -18.89 0.32 -1.73
C THR A 207 -20.36 0.13 -1.35
N ARG A 208 -20.67 0.14 -0.04
CA ARG A 208 -22.04 0.05 0.47
C ARG A 208 -22.94 1.13 -0.10
N LEU A 209 -22.48 2.38 -0.05
CA LEU A 209 -23.25 3.53 -0.51
C LEU A 209 -23.52 3.44 -2.01
N TYR A 210 -22.50 3.12 -2.80
CA TYR A 210 -22.61 3.00 -4.25
C TYR A 210 -23.59 1.90 -4.66
N ILE A 211 -23.47 0.71 -4.07
CA ILE A 211 -24.41 -0.40 -4.30
C ILE A 211 -25.83 0.01 -3.88
N SER A 212 -26.01 0.57 -2.68
CA SER A 212 -27.34 0.93 -2.17
C SER A 212 -28.07 1.94 -3.06
N ASN A 213 -27.34 2.91 -3.61
CA ASN A 213 -27.94 3.99 -4.39
C ASN A 213 -28.34 3.56 -5.80
N HIS A 214 -27.68 2.53 -6.36
CA HIS A 214 -27.74 2.24 -7.80
C HIS A 214 -28.09 0.79 -8.14
N LEU A 215 -28.47 -0.03 -7.15
CA LEU A 215 -28.71 -1.47 -7.35
C LEU A 215 -29.75 -1.76 -8.43
N ASN A 216 -30.84 -0.99 -8.48
CA ASN A 216 -31.90 -1.20 -9.46
C ASN A 216 -31.44 -0.82 -10.87
N GLU A 217 -30.66 0.24 -10.97
CA GLU A 217 -30.03 0.74 -12.18
C GLU A 217 -29.05 -0.30 -12.74
N PHE A 218 -28.24 -0.93 -11.89
CA PHE A 218 -27.35 -2.03 -12.29
C PHE A 218 -28.13 -3.24 -12.81
N ARG A 219 -29.17 -3.67 -12.10
CA ARG A 219 -30.03 -4.78 -12.55
C ARG A 219 -30.64 -4.49 -13.92
N GLN A 220 -31.15 -3.26 -14.09
CA GLN A 220 -31.73 -2.84 -15.36
C GLN A 220 -30.67 -2.76 -16.47
N ALA A 221 -29.49 -2.21 -16.15
CA ALA A 221 -28.38 -2.08 -17.09
C ALA A 221 -27.93 -3.47 -17.58
N ASN A 222 -27.72 -4.41 -16.66
CA ASN A 222 -27.31 -5.79 -16.95
C ASN A 222 -28.36 -6.56 -17.74
N TYR A 223 -29.64 -6.37 -17.44
CA TYR A 223 -30.72 -6.93 -18.25
C TYR A 223 -30.66 -6.42 -19.69
N LEU A 224 -30.53 -5.11 -19.87
CA LEU A 224 -30.48 -4.47 -21.20
C LEU A 224 -29.23 -4.86 -22.01
N ILE A 225 -28.10 -5.19 -21.36
CA ILE A 225 -26.90 -5.70 -22.05
C ILE A 225 -27.22 -6.92 -22.91
N THR A 226 -28.10 -7.81 -22.44
CA THR A 226 -28.48 -9.04 -23.16
C THR A 226 -29.30 -8.76 -24.42
N GLN A 227 -29.81 -7.53 -24.57
CA GLN A 227 -30.65 -7.09 -25.68
C GLN A 227 -29.91 -6.18 -26.68
N ILE A 228 -28.61 -5.96 -26.49
CA ILE A 228 -27.80 -5.14 -27.41
C ILE A 228 -27.52 -5.94 -28.69
N GLU A 229 -28.16 -5.53 -29.78
CA GLU A 229 -27.97 -6.14 -31.11
C GLU A 229 -27.18 -5.25 -32.07
N THR A 230 -27.16 -3.94 -31.83
CA THR A 230 -26.55 -2.95 -32.71
C THR A 230 -25.55 -2.04 -31.99
N GLU A 231 -24.63 -1.44 -32.74
CA GLU A 231 -23.70 -0.43 -32.22
C GLU A 231 -24.43 0.79 -31.65
N GLN A 232 -25.54 1.22 -32.26
CA GLN A 232 -26.34 2.31 -31.72
C GLN A 232 -26.92 1.96 -30.35
N ASN A 233 -27.41 0.73 -30.15
CA ASN A 233 -27.90 0.30 -28.83
C ASN A 233 -26.78 0.30 -27.78
N LEU A 234 -25.55 -0.04 -28.18
CA LEU A 234 -24.40 0.02 -27.30
C LEU A 234 -24.07 1.47 -26.90
N ILE A 235 -24.05 2.39 -27.87
CA ILE A 235 -23.81 3.82 -27.62
C ILE A 235 -24.89 4.38 -26.68
N ASP A 236 -26.16 4.10 -26.97
CA ASP A 236 -27.29 4.55 -26.15
C ASP A 236 -27.19 4.00 -24.72
N TRP A 237 -26.76 2.74 -24.57
CA TRP A 237 -26.54 2.12 -23.26
C TRP A 237 -25.40 2.80 -22.50
N VAL A 238 -24.25 3.05 -23.14
CA VAL A 238 -23.09 3.70 -22.50
C VAL A 238 -23.47 5.10 -22.05
N LEU A 239 -24.04 5.93 -22.93
CA LEU A 239 -24.44 7.31 -22.59
C LEU A 239 -25.49 7.36 -21.47
N LYS A 240 -26.40 6.38 -21.42
CA LYS A 240 -27.42 6.33 -20.37
C LYS A 240 -26.84 6.06 -18.98
N TYR A 241 -25.79 5.24 -18.89
CA TYR A 241 -25.23 4.78 -17.61
C TYR A 241 -23.90 5.44 -17.25
N GLU A 242 -23.43 6.41 -18.05
CA GLU A 242 -22.17 7.12 -17.85
C GLU A 242 -22.07 7.79 -16.48
N ALA A 243 -23.07 8.59 -16.10
CA ALA A 243 -23.07 9.29 -14.82
C ALA A 243 -22.95 8.33 -13.62
N ILE A 244 -23.66 7.21 -13.66
CA ILE A 244 -23.61 6.19 -12.59
C ILE A 244 -22.23 5.54 -12.53
N TYR A 245 -21.61 5.28 -13.68
CA TYR A 245 -20.26 4.74 -13.73
C TYR A 245 -19.22 5.74 -13.20
N GLU A 246 -19.34 7.03 -13.55
CA GLU A 246 -18.43 8.09 -13.10
C GLU A 246 -18.51 8.38 -11.60
N GLU A 247 -19.64 8.05 -10.94
CA GLU A 247 -19.78 8.15 -9.49
C GLU A 247 -18.97 7.08 -8.73
N ALA A 248 -18.55 5.99 -9.38
CA ALA A 248 -17.77 4.95 -8.73
C ALA A 248 -16.36 5.48 -8.38
N SER A 249 -15.90 5.22 -7.16
CA SER A 249 -14.54 5.57 -6.79
C SER A 249 -13.51 4.75 -7.54
N VAL A 250 -12.34 5.34 -7.72
CA VAL A 250 -11.18 4.64 -8.29
C VAL A 250 -10.90 3.36 -7.51
N ASP A 251 -10.96 3.41 -6.18
CA ASP A 251 -10.76 2.23 -5.34
C ASP A 251 -11.81 1.14 -5.65
N LEU A 252 -13.10 1.46 -5.72
CA LEU A 252 -14.14 0.49 -6.09
C LEU A 252 -13.90 -0.12 -7.49
N LEU A 253 -13.53 0.71 -8.47
CA LEU A 253 -13.34 0.28 -9.86
C LEU A 253 -12.18 -0.72 -10.03
N TYR A 254 -11.21 -0.73 -9.11
CA TYR A 254 -9.99 -1.56 -9.22
C TYR A 254 -9.77 -2.52 -8.05
N SER A 255 -10.54 -2.42 -6.96
CA SER A 255 -10.36 -3.25 -5.76
C SER A 255 -10.94 -4.66 -5.89
N PHE A 256 -11.77 -4.92 -6.90
CA PHE A 256 -12.42 -6.20 -7.10
C PHE A 256 -11.80 -6.98 -8.24
N ARG A 257 -11.52 -8.27 -7.99
CA ARG A 257 -11.12 -9.22 -9.03
C ARG A 257 -11.98 -10.47 -8.96
N LYS A 258 -12.45 -10.90 -10.12
CA LYS A 258 -13.20 -12.16 -10.25
C LYS A 258 -12.27 -13.36 -10.07
N GLU A 259 -12.62 -14.27 -9.17
CA GLU A 259 -11.93 -15.55 -8.96
C GLU A 259 -12.96 -16.68 -8.86
N GLY A 260 -13.13 -17.41 -9.96
CA GLY A 260 -14.19 -18.42 -10.09
C GLY A 260 -15.58 -17.77 -10.08
N GLU A 261 -16.44 -18.23 -9.17
CA GLU A 261 -17.80 -17.69 -8.97
C GLU A 261 -17.86 -16.51 -7.98
N ASN A 262 -16.75 -16.21 -7.29
CA ASN A 262 -16.66 -15.14 -6.30
C ASN A 262 -15.88 -13.94 -6.82
N TYR A 263 -16.02 -12.82 -6.11
CA TYR A 263 -15.16 -11.67 -6.27
C TYR A 263 -14.30 -11.49 -5.02
N ILE A 264 -13.05 -11.09 -5.22
CA ILE A 264 -12.11 -10.80 -4.15
C ILE A 264 -11.99 -9.30 -4.01
N LEU A 265 -12.16 -8.80 -2.79
CA LEU A 265 -11.84 -7.43 -2.41
C LEU A 265 -10.40 -7.34 -1.90
N ASN A 266 -9.69 -6.28 -2.31
CA ASN A 266 -8.32 -5.88 -1.95
C ASN A 266 -7.21 -6.63 -2.72
N GLU A 267 -6.11 -5.91 -3.01
CA GLU A 267 -4.88 -6.39 -3.64
C GLU A 267 -4.30 -7.64 -2.97
N GLN A 268 -4.52 -7.79 -1.67
CA GLN A 268 -3.99 -8.85 -0.81
C GLN A 268 -4.90 -10.10 -0.68
N LYS A 269 -6.02 -10.14 -1.41
CA LYS A 269 -6.99 -11.25 -1.41
C LYS A 269 -7.59 -11.62 -0.05
N LEU A 270 -7.97 -10.63 0.74
CA LEU A 270 -8.32 -10.87 2.15
C LEU A 270 -9.81 -11.10 2.43
N ILE A 271 -10.71 -10.73 1.50
CA ILE A 271 -12.16 -10.87 1.65
C ILE A 271 -12.76 -11.38 0.35
N LEU A 272 -13.62 -12.40 0.44
CA LEU A 272 -14.47 -12.87 -0.65
C LEU A 272 -15.85 -12.23 -0.52
N VAL A 273 -16.38 -11.67 -1.61
CA VAL A 273 -17.75 -11.13 -1.64
C VAL A 273 -18.66 -12.00 -2.50
N THR A 274 -19.90 -12.15 -2.04
CA THR A 274 -20.95 -12.94 -2.69
C THR A 274 -22.31 -12.23 -2.63
N GLY A 275 -23.31 -12.74 -3.35
CA GLY A 275 -24.66 -12.19 -3.36
C GLY A 275 -25.02 -11.45 -4.66
N ASP A 276 -26.32 -11.27 -4.89
CA ASP A 276 -26.84 -10.63 -6.11
C ASP A 276 -26.37 -9.18 -6.20
N GLU A 277 -26.32 -8.45 -5.09
CA GLU A 277 -25.93 -7.04 -5.07
C GLU A 277 -24.53 -6.84 -5.64
N PHE A 278 -23.54 -7.57 -5.13
CA PHE A 278 -22.19 -7.53 -5.67
C PHE A 278 -22.12 -8.04 -7.10
N PHE A 279 -22.83 -9.12 -7.42
CA PHE A 279 -22.85 -9.66 -8.77
C PHE A 279 -23.36 -8.64 -9.80
N GLN A 280 -24.48 -7.96 -9.51
CA GLN A 280 -25.06 -6.96 -10.40
C GLN A 280 -24.13 -5.76 -10.55
N THR A 281 -23.60 -5.23 -9.45
CA THR A 281 -22.69 -4.08 -9.48
C THR A 281 -21.39 -4.39 -10.23
N LEU A 282 -20.74 -5.50 -9.93
CA LEU A 282 -19.45 -5.84 -10.54
C LEU A 282 -19.59 -6.26 -12.01
N THR A 283 -20.70 -6.91 -12.39
CA THR A 283 -21.02 -7.18 -13.80
C THR A 283 -21.19 -5.88 -14.60
N PHE A 284 -21.89 -4.91 -14.02
CA PHE A 284 -22.07 -3.60 -14.63
C PHE A 284 -20.72 -2.89 -14.84
N ILE A 285 -19.92 -2.77 -13.78
CA ILE A 285 -18.59 -2.11 -13.83
C ILE A 285 -17.68 -2.78 -14.86
N GLU A 286 -17.56 -4.11 -14.83
CA GLU A 286 -16.71 -4.87 -15.75
C GLU A 286 -17.11 -4.66 -17.21
N PHE A 287 -18.42 -4.65 -17.49
CA PHE A 287 -18.90 -4.43 -18.85
C PHE A 287 -18.61 -3.00 -19.31
N TYR A 288 -18.95 -2.00 -18.50
CA TYR A 288 -18.74 -0.59 -18.84
C TYR A 288 -17.26 -0.28 -19.09
N GLN A 289 -16.36 -0.74 -18.21
CA GLN A 289 -14.91 -0.61 -18.36
C GLN A 289 -14.39 -1.16 -19.70
N LYS A 290 -14.87 -2.35 -20.11
CA LYS A 290 -14.47 -2.97 -21.38
C LYS A 290 -14.87 -2.12 -22.58
N GLN A 291 -16.01 -1.43 -22.53
CA GLN A 291 -16.44 -0.55 -23.63
C GLN A 291 -15.65 0.75 -23.65
N ASN A 292 -15.41 1.37 -22.50
CA ASN A 292 -14.59 2.59 -22.40
C ASN A 292 -13.16 2.40 -22.93
N ILE A 293 -12.53 1.25 -22.67
CA ILE A 293 -11.19 0.92 -23.20
C ILE A 293 -11.22 0.74 -24.73
N ARG A 294 -12.33 0.25 -25.28
CA ARG A 294 -12.50 0.12 -26.75
C ARG A 294 -12.73 1.47 -27.41
N SER A 295 -13.55 2.33 -26.82
CA SER A 295 -13.81 3.69 -27.31
C SER A 295 -12.54 4.55 -27.33
N SER A 296 -11.70 4.45 -26.29
CA SER A 296 -10.41 5.18 -26.23
C SER A 296 -9.37 4.67 -27.23
N ARG A 297 -9.39 3.38 -27.62
CA ARG A 297 -8.52 2.83 -28.69
C ARG A 297 -8.98 3.22 -30.09
N ASN A 298 -10.29 3.36 -30.32
CA ASN A 298 -10.83 3.78 -31.62
C ASN A 298 -10.64 5.26 -31.93
N ILE A 299 -10.36 6.11 -30.92
CA ILE A 299 -10.03 7.53 -31.11
C ILE A 299 -8.56 7.71 -31.55
N ILE A 300 -7.68 6.73 -31.32
CA ILE A 300 -6.23 6.82 -31.58
C ILE A 300 -5.80 6.21 -32.93
N SER A 301 -6.72 5.58 -33.68
CA SER A 301 -6.42 5.06 -35.02
C SER A 301 -7.02 5.98 -36.09
N PRO A 302 -6.22 6.80 -36.82
CA PRO A 302 -6.75 7.55 -37.95
C PRO A 302 -7.13 6.57 -39.07
N PRO A 303 -8.19 6.86 -39.85
CA PRO A 303 -8.56 6.01 -40.97
C PRO A 303 -7.44 6.02 -41.99
N THR A 304 -6.89 4.85 -42.27
CA THR A 304 -6.01 4.63 -43.43
C THR A 304 -6.89 4.76 -44.66
N GLN A 305 -6.87 5.93 -45.30
CA GLN A 305 -7.52 6.12 -46.60
C GLN A 305 -6.71 5.40 -47.67
N ILE A 306 -7.39 4.56 -48.43
CA ILE A 306 -6.95 3.92 -49.69
C ILE A 306 -7.07 4.95 -50.82
#